data_AF-A0A7Y1X5C4-F1
#
_entry.id   AF-A0A7Y1X5C4-F1
#
_cell.length_a   1.000
_cell.length_b   1.000
_cell.length_c   1.000
_cell.angle_alpha   90.00
_cell.angle_beta   90.00
_cell.angle_gamma   90.00
#
_symmetry.space_group_name_H-M   'P 1'
#
loop_
_entity.id
_entity.type
_entity.pdbx_description
1 polymer ?
#
loop_
_entity_poly.entity_id
_entity_poly.type
_entity_poly.pdbx_seq_one_letter_code
_entity_poly.pdbx_strand_id
1 'polypeptide(L)'
;MAKDITNIAASVRQRLLNLSREQGRVFDVVLVAYGLERLIHRLSLSEHRERFILKGGMLVTLWTFDEGRFTRDADFLGFGDPSEKELTQVFSEILNIEVDDGLIFDTAELSAAPIREDQIYGGMRLRTTAYLLKTEIPITIDIGFGDAIAKPGHTIDYPSLLDLPASNILAYPPTTVIAEKFPTWRVQHH
;
A
#
# COMPACT_ATOMS: atom_id res chain seq x y z
N MET A 1 22.93 -4.66 -14.88
CA MET A 1 22.16 -4.48 -13.63
C MET A 1 21.94 -2.99 -13.31
N ALA A 2 22.88 -2.23 -12.74
CA ALA A 2 22.61 -0.82 -12.37
C ALA A 2 22.19 0.10 -13.54
N LYS A 3 22.78 -0.10 -14.73
CA LYS A 3 22.41 0.64 -15.95
C LYS A 3 21.00 0.29 -16.46
N ASP A 4 20.57 -0.96 -16.25
CA ASP A 4 19.26 -1.45 -16.68
C ASP A 4 18.17 -0.94 -15.73
N ILE A 5 18.41 -0.99 -14.42
CA ILE A 5 17.52 -0.40 -13.39
C ILE A 5 17.36 1.11 -13.62
N THR A 6 18.45 1.82 -13.94
CA THR A 6 18.39 3.26 -14.24
C THR A 6 17.51 3.56 -15.45
N ASN A 7 17.57 2.70 -16.48
CA ASN A 7 16.73 2.84 -17.67
C ASN A 7 15.25 2.56 -17.37
N ILE A 8 14.97 1.48 -16.62
CA ILE A 8 13.61 1.14 -16.15
C ILE A 8 13.05 2.28 -15.30
N ALA A 9 13.79 2.75 -14.30
CA ALA A 9 13.35 3.82 -13.40
C ALA A 9 13.08 5.14 -14.15
N ALA A 10 13.90 5.49 -15.14
CA ALA A 10 13.66 6.65 -15.99
C ALA A 10 12.39 6.51 -16.84
N SER A 11 12.18 5.33 -17.44
CA SER A 11 10.98 5.00 -18.21
C SER A 11 9.72 5.07 -17.34
N VAL A 12 9.73 4.41 -16.18
CA VAL A 12 8.64 4.43 -15.19
C VAL A 12 8.33 5.86 -14.76
N ARG A 13 9.34 6.65 -14.38
CA ARG A 13 9.16 8.05 -13.98
C ARG A 13 8.48 8.87 -15.08
N GLN A 14 8.87 8.68 -16.34
CA GLN A 14 8.26 9.40 -17.46
C GLN A 14 6.80 8.98 -17.69
N ARG A 15 6.48 7.69 -17.58
CA ARG A 15 5.11 7.18 -17.71
C ARG A 15 4.21 7.71 -16.59
N LEU A 16 4.69 7.73 -15.35
CA LEU A 16 3.96 8.31 -14.21
C LEU A 16 3.75 9.83 -14.37
N LEU A 17 4.71 10.54 -14.95
CA LEU A 17 4.56 11.98 -15.24
C LEU A 17 3.52 12.24 -16.34
N ASN A 18 3.45 11.36 -17.34
CA ASN A 18 2.42 11.44 -18.36
C ASN A 18 1.04 11.16 -17.75
N LEU A 19 0.94 10.13 -16.92
CA LEU A 19 -0.28 9.78 -16.20
C LEU A 19 -0.78 10.93 -15.32
N SER A 20 0.12 11.60 -14.60
CA SER A 20 -0.24 12.75 -13.75
C SER A 20 -0.81 13.89 -14.58
N ARG A 21 -0.26 14.16 -15.78
CA ARG A 21 -0.76 15.21 -16.68
C ARG A 21 -2.10 14.85 -17.30
N GLU A 22 -2.25 13.60 -17.74
CA GLU A 22 -3.49 13.09 -18.32
C GLU A 22 -4.66 13.16 -17.34
N GLN A 23 -4.40 12.82 -16.07
CA GLN A 23 -5.42 12.84 -15.02
C GLN A 23 -5.54 14.18 -14.28
N GLY A 24 -4.75 15.20 -14.63
CA GLY A 24 -4.75 16.51 -13.97
C GLY A 24 -4.31 16.47 -12.50
N ARG A 25 -3.40 15.56 -12.13
CA ARG A 25 -2.98 15.29 -10.75
C ARG A 25 -1.59 15.81 -10.44
N VAL A 26 -1.37 16.12 -9.16
CA VAL A 26 -0.05 16.43 -8.61
C VAL A 26 0.83 15.18 -8.72
N PHE A 27 2.00 15.32 -9.33
CA PHE A 27 2.91 14.21 -9.63
C PHE A 27 3.32 13.41 -8.39
N ASP A 28 3.59 14.08 -7.27
CA ASP A 28 3.97 13.43 -6.00
C ASP A 28 2.90 12.48 -5.49
N VAL A 29 1.61 12.78 -5.73
CA VAL A 29 0.51 11.92 -5.34
C VAL A 29 0.49 10.64 -6.20
N VAL A 30 0.78 10.77 -7.50
CA VAL A 30 0.93 9.60 -8.40
C VAL A 30 2.12 8.74 -7.99
N LEU A 31 3.23 9.36 -7.58
CA LEU A 31 4.42 8.65 -7.10
C LEU A 31 4.13 7.85 -5.82
N VAL A 32 3.44 8.44 -4.85
CA VAL A 32 3.04 7.73 -3.62
C VAL A 32 2.09 6.58 -3.95
N ALA A 33 1.08 6.81 -4.78
CA ALA A 33 0.15 5.76 -5.19
C ALA A 33 0.86 4.59 -5.88
N TYR A 34 1.81 4.89 -6.78
CA TYR A 34 2.66 3.89 -7.41
C TYR A 34 3.52 3.14 -6.37
N GLY A 35 4.18 3.85 -5.46
CA GLY A 35 4.98 3.22 -4.40
C GLY A 35 4.18 2.24 -3.53
N LEU A 36 2.96 2.61 -3.14
CA LEU A 36 2.05 1.75 -2.36
C LEU A 36 1.55 0.55 -3.17
N GLU A 37 1.17 0.75 -4.43
CA GLU A 37 0.80 -0.35 -5.34
C GLU A 37 1.95 -1.34 -5.54
N ARG A 38 3.17 -0.85 -5.73
CA ARG A 38 4.36 -1.70 -5.91
C ARG A 38 4.80 -2.41 -4.62
N LEU A 39 4.46 -1.87 -3.46
CA LEU A 39 4.56 -2.58 -2.18
C LEU A 39 3.56 -3.74 -2.13
N ILE A 40 2.31 -3.51 -2.50
CA ILE A 40 1.28 -4.56 -2.58
C ILE A 40 1.72 -5.68 -3.53
N HIS A 41 2.33 -5.32 -4.65
CA HIS A 41 2.87 -6.31 -5.58
C HIS A 41 3.91 -7.20 -4.93
N ARG A 42 4.88 -6.63 -4.21
CA ARG A 42 5.87 -7.41 -3.47
C ARG A 42 5.22 -8.27 -2.38
N LEU A 43 4.24 -7.74 -1.65
CA LEU A 43 3.47 -8.52 -0.66
C LEU A 43 2.80 -9.73 -1.32
N SER A 44 2.23 -9.57 -2.52
CA SER A 44 1.57 -10.66 -3.27
C SER A 44 2.52 -11.78 -3.69
N LEU A 45 3.81 -11.49 -3.84
CA LEU A 45 4.87 -12.45 -4.17
C LEU A 45 5.52 -13.06 -2.93
N SER A 46 5.28 -12.50 -1.74
CA SER A 46 5.93 -12.92 -0.49
C SER A 46 5.23 -14.11 0.16
N GLU A 47 5.98 -14.83 1.00
CA GLU A 47 5.41 -15.87 1.89
C GLU A 47 4.45 -15.26 2.95
N HIS A 48 4.53 -13.95 3.18
CA HIS A 48 3.69 -13.22 4.13
C HIS A 48 2.34 -12.79 3.57
N ARG A 49 2.04 -13.09 2.29
CA ARG A 49 0.80 -12.68 1.61
C ARG A 49 -0.46 -13.00 2.42
N GLU A 50 -0.53 -14.16 3.07
CA GLU A 50 -1.71 -14.57 3.84
C GLU A 50 -1.80 -13.94 5.24
N ARG A 51 -0.76 -13.22 5.68
CA ARG A 51 -0.71 -12.56 7.00
C ARG A 51 -1.37 -11.19 7.00
N PHE A 52 -1.60 -10.59 5.83
CA PHE A 52 -2.10 -9.22 5.71
C PHE A 52 -3.28 -9.16 4.74
N ILE A 53 -4.37 -8.57 5.20
CA ILE A 53 -5.57 -8.31 4.38
C ILE A 53 -5.63 -6.82 4.10
N LEU A 54 -5.60 -6.43 2.83
CA LEU A 54 -5.76 -5.03 2.43
C LEU A 54 -7.16 -4.54 2.84
N LYS A 55 -7.21 -3.32 3.35
CA LYS A 55 -8.45 -2.62 3.69
C LYS A 55 -8.32 -1.13 3.36
N GLY A 56 -9.29 -0.33 3.81
CA GLY A 56 -9.15 1.12 3.86
C GLY A 56 -9.07 1.81 2.49
N GLY A 57 -8.26 2.86 2.40
CA GLY A 57 -8.31 3.85 1.32
C GLY A 57 -8.08 3.27 -0.08
N MET A 58 -7.14 2.33 -0.22
CA MET A 58 -6.78 1.72 -1.51
C MET A 58 -7.95 0.96 -2.14
N LEU A 59 -8.76 0.27 -1.33
CA LEU A 59 -9.95 -0.45 -1.81
C LEU A 59 -11.10 0.51 -2.15
N VAL A 60 -11.23 1.62 -1.41
CA VAL A 60 -12.22 2.65 -1.73
C VAL A 60 -11.92 3.26 -3.09
N THR A 61 -10.67 3.64 -3.37
CA THR A 61 -10.26 4.14 -4.68
C THR A 61 -10.51 3.13 -5.79
N LEU A 62 -10.37 1.83 -5.51
CA LEU A 62 -10.62 0.76 -6.49
C LEU A 62 -12.11 0.59 -6.83
N TRP A 63 -13.02 0.78 -5.87
CA TRP A 63 -14.45 0.47 -6.04
C TRP A 63 -15.39 1.66 -6.15
N THR A 64 -14.90 2.86 -5.85
CA THR A 64 -15.69 4.07 -6.01
C THR A 64 -15.29 4.79 -7.29
N PHE A 65 -16.28 5.38 -7.96
CA PHE A 65 -16.07 6.30 -9.09
C PHE A 65 -15.46 7.65 -8.65
N ASP A 66 -14.98 7.75 -7.41
CA ASP A 66 -14.25 8.93 -6.94
C ASP A 66 -12.80 8.82 -7.41
N GLU A 67 -12.63 9.11 -8.69
CA GLU A 67 -11.33 9.09 -9.35
C GLU A 67 -10.33 10.03 -8.64
N GLY A 68 -10.78 11.02 -7.86
CA GLY A 68 -9.95 12.09 -7.32
C GLY A 68 -9.05 11.74 -6.12
N ARG A 69 -9.28 10.61 -5.42
CA ARG A 69 -8.57 10.33 -4.17
C ARG A 69 -7.59 9.17 -4.32
N PHE A 70 -6.32 9.51 -4.55
CA PHE A 70 -5.24 8.61 -4.19
C PHE A 70 -5.07 8.59 -2.68
N THR A 71 -4.89 7.39 -2.12
CA THR A 71 -4.52 7.26 -0.72
C THR A 71 -3.05 7.63 -0.50
N ARG A 72 -2.70 7.92 0.75
CA ARG A 72 -1.32 8.26 1.16
C ARG A 72 -0.67 7.14 1.97
N ASP A 73 -1.43 6.12 2.30
CA ASP A 73 -1.08 4.98 3.13
C ASP A 73 -1.71 3.70 2.59
N ALA A 74 -1.10 2.57 2.94
CA ALA A 74 -1.69 1.26 2.77
C ALA A 74 -2.19 0.76 4.12
N ASP A 75 -3.49 0.47 4.22
CA ASP A 75 -4.11 -0.07 5.42
C ASP A 75 -4.24 -1.59 5.34
N PHE A 76 -3.78 -2.30 6.37
CA PHE A 76 -3.90 -3.75 6.49
C PHE A 76 -4.56 -4.17 7.82
N LEU A 77 -5.29 -5.27 7.78
CA LEU A 77 -5.50 -6.12 8.96
C LEU A 77 -4.38 -7.15 9.00
N GLY A 78 -3.61 -7.18 10.08
CA GLY A 78 -2.50 -8.12 10.27
C GLY A 78 -2.85 -9.31 11.17
N PHE A 79 -2.23 -10.46 10.91
CA PHE A 79 -2.27 -11.64 11.77
C PHE A 79 -0.86 -12.07 12.22
N GLY A 80 -0.77 -12.58 13.44
CA GLY A 80 0.48 -13.04 14.05
C GLY A 80 0.99 -12.06 15.09
N ASP A 81 2.31 -12.04 15.30
CA ASP A 81 2.96 -11.16 16.29
C ASP A 81 2.91 -9.69 15.84
N PRO A 82 2.29 -8.78 16.62
CA PRO A 82 2.20 -7.35 16.32
C PRO A 82 3.43 -6.56 16.78
N SER A 83 4.51 -7.21 17.21
CA SER A 83 5.69 -6.53 17.73
C SER A 83 6.39 -5.69 16.65
N GLU A 84 6.96 -4.56 17.08
CA GLU A 84 7.76 -3.66 16.22
C GLU A 84 8.85 -4.42 15.46
N LYS A 85 9.57 -5.29 16.18
CA LYS A 85 10.66 -6.09 15.64
C LYS A 85 10.18 -7.04 14.53
N GLU A 86 9.10 -7.77 14.78
CA GLU A 86 8.53 -8.70 13.81
C GLU A 86 8.07 -7.97 12.55
N LEU A 87 7.31 -6.89 12.71
CA LEU A 87 6.76 -6.15 11.58
C LEU A 87 7.85 -5.49 10.74
N THR A 88 8.87 -4.90 11.36
CA THR A 88 10.02 -4.36 10.62
C THR A 88 10.73 -5.47 9.85
N GLN A 89 10.98 -6.64 10.46
CA GLN A 89 11.62 -7.76 9.75
C GLN A 89 10.79 -8.22 8.55
N VAL A 90 9.50 -8.48 8.76
CA VAL A 90 8.58 -8.97 7.71
C VAL A 90 8.48 -7.98 6.55
N PHE A 91 8.32 -6.69 6.83
CA PHE A 91 8.25 -5.70 5.77
C PHE A 91 9.60 -5.44 5.12
N SER A 92 10.74 -5.56 5.83
CA SER A 92 12.05 -5.56 5.18
C SER A 92 12.19 -6.73 4.19
N GLU A 93 11.70 -7.92 4.52
CA GLU A 93 11.70 -9.08 3.61
C GLU A 93 10.81 -8.83 2.38
N ILE A 94 9.59 -8.33 2.59
CA ILE A 94 8.66 -7.98 1.50
C ILE A 94 9.28 -6.93 0.58
N LEU A 95 9.78 -5.82 1.14
CA LEU A 95 10.27 -4.68 0.36
C LEU A 95 11.57 -4.98 -0.41
N ASN A 96 12.35 -5.98 0.03
CA ASN A 96 13.55 -6.44 -0.65
C ASN A 96 13.29 -7.41 -1.82
N ILE A 97 12.03 -7.82 -2.07
CA ILE A 97 11.70 -8.63 -3.24
C ILE A 97 12.02 -7.82 -4.52
N GLU A 98 12.94 -8.34 -5.32
CA GLU A 98 13.37 -7.73 -6.59
C GLU A 98 12.28 -7.88 -7.66
N VAL A 99 11.88 -6.75 -8.23
CA VAL A 99 10.95 -6.69 -9.37
C VAL A 99 11.36 -5.52 -10.29
N ASP A 100 11.05 -5.65 -11.57
CA ASP A 100 11.43 -4.68 -12.61
C ASP A 100 10.48 -3.46 -12.66
N ASP A 101 10.30 -2.77 -11.54
CA ASP A 101 9.39 -1.61 -11.41
C ASP A 101 10.11 -0.28 -11.12
N GLY A 102 11.45 -0.32 -11.07
CA GLY A 102 12.31 0.85 -10.93
C GLY A 102 12.34 1.45 -9.52
N LEU A 103 11.65 0.86 -8.54
CA LEU A 103 11.69 1.31 -7.15
C LEU A 103 12.75 0.59 -6.34
N ILE A 104 13.38 1.32 -5.44
CA ILE A 104 14.24 0.81 -4.38
C ILE A 104 13.67 1.29 -3.06
N PHE A 105 13.34 0.39 -2.14
CA PHE A 105 12.85 0.75 -0.81
C PHE A 105 14.00 0.81 0.20
N ASP A 106 13.99 1.82 1.06
CA ASP A 106 14.95 1.95 2.15
C ASP A 106 14.57 1.08 3.33
N THR A 107 14.94 -0.21 3.26
CA THR A 107 14.66 -1.14 4.36
C THR A 107 15.55 -0.90 5.58
N ALA A 108 16.60 -0.08 5.48
CA ALA A 108 17.47 0.27 6.61
C ALA A 108 16.81 1.32 7.51
N GLU A 109 16.08 2.27 6.92
CA GLU A 109 15.31 3.30 7.61
C GLU A 109 13.84 2.90 7.86
N LEU A 110 13.49 1.63 7.61
CA LEU A 110 12.17 1.11 7.94
C LEU A 110 11.97 1.10 9.46
N SER A 111 10.98 1.87 9.91
CA SER A 111 10.62 1.96 11.33
C SER A 111 9.16 1.57 11.53
N ALA A 112 8.86 0.98 12.69
CA ALA A 112 7.51 0.65 13.12
C ALA A 112 7.23 1.34 14.46
N ALA A 113 6.03 1.88 14.65
CA ALA A 113 5.65 2.53 15.90
C ALA A 113 4.16 2.32 16.20
N PRO A 114 3.77 2.21 17.49
CA PRO A 114 2.37 2.11 17.86
C PRO A 114 1.56 3.33 17.41
N ILE A 115 0.38 3.09 16.86
CA ILE A 115 -0.64 4.11 16.59
C ILE A 115 -1.35 4.39 17.92
N ARG A 116 -1.16 5.61 18.44
CA ARG A 116 -1.82 6.06 19.68
C ARG A 116 -3.23 6.54 19.37
N GLU A 117 -4.18 5.61 19.30
CA GLU A 117 -5.62 5.89 19.32
C GLU A 117 -6.32 4.96 20.33
N ASP A 118 -7.44 5.41 20.88
CA ASP A 118 -8.27 4.76 21.92
C ASP A 118 -8.93 3.43 21.49
N GLN A 119 -8.27 2.64 20.64
CA GLN A 119 -8.76 1.35 20.16
C GLN A 119 -8.27 0.19 21.04
N ILE A 120 -9.22 -0.69 21.38
CA ILE A 120 -9.08 -1.84 22.29
C ILE A 120 -7.99 -2.84 21.83
N TYR A 121 -7.65 -2.87 20.53
CA TYR A 121 -6.72 -3.84 19.95
C TYR A 121 -5.40 -3.28 19.39
N GLY A 122 -5.18 -1.95 19.47
CA GLY A 122 -3.94 -1.31 19.02
C GLY A 122 -3.63 -1.45 17.52
N GLY A 123 -2.66 -0.68 17.04
CA GLY A 123 -2.19 -0.74 15.66
C GLY A 123 -0.74 -0.31 15.56
N MET A 124 -0.08 -0.67 14.46
CA MET A 124 1.31 -0.34 14.17
C MET A 124 1.38 0.42 12.86
N ARG A 125 2.09 1.54 12.87
CA ARG A 125 2.41 2.31 11.67
C ARG A 125 3.86 2.08 11.31
N LEU A 126 4.08 1.61 10.09
CA LEU A 126 5.41 1.51 9.50
C LEU A 126 5.66 2.70 8.57
N ARG A 127 6.91 3.15 8.55
CA ARG A 127 7.39 4.23 7.67
C ARG A 127 8.74 3.88 7.06
N THR A 128 8.86 4.16 5.78
CA THR A 128 10.10 4.06 5.00
C THR A 128 10.02 5.02 3.81
N THR A 129 11.09 5.09 3.02
CA THR A 129 11.18 5.85 1.78
C THR A 129 11.41 4.88 0.62
N ALA A 130 10.66 5.05 -0.46
CA ALA A 130 10.98 4.46 -1.76
C ALA A 130 11.71 5.50 -2.62
N TYR A 131 12.64 5.03 -3.45
CA TYR A 131 13.39 5.84 -4.38
C TYR A 131 13.03 5.45 -5.81
N LEU A 132 12.69 6.46 -6.61
CA LEU A 132 12.61 6.36 -8.07
C LEU A 132 13.65 7.32 -8.64
N LEU A 133 14.79 6.77 -9.09
CA LEU A 133 16.01 7.55 -9.37
C LEU A 133 16.46 8.33 -8.12
N LYS A 134 16.39 9.66 -8.16
CA LYS A 134 16.73 10.56 -7.04
C LYS A 134 15.50 11.10 -6.31
N THR A 135 14.31 10.69 -6.73
CA THR A 135 13.06 11.17 -6.14
C THR A 135 12.71 10.28 -4.95
N GLU A 136 12.56 10.92 -3.78
CA GLU A 136 12.12 10.29 -2.54
C GLU A 136 10.60 10.23 -2.51
N ILE A 137 10.07 9.07 -2.16
CA ILE A 137 8.64 8.79 -2.10
C ILE A 137 8.36 8.25 -0.69
N PRO A 138 7.71 9.03 0.19
CA PRO A 138 7.39 8.56 1.53
C PRO A 138 6.34 7.45 1.47
N ILE A 139 6.60 6.34 2.16
CA ILE A 139 5.71 5.18 2.24
C ILE A 139 5.23 5.03 3.69
N THR A 140 3.91 4.99 3.86
CA THR A 140 3.26 4.76 5.16
C THR A 140 2.37 3.53 5.06
N ILE A 141 2.47 2.65 6.05
CA ILE A 141 1.71 1.41 6.13
C ILE A 141 1.10 1.33 7.52
N ASP A 142 -0.21 1.20 7.59
CA ASP A 142 -0.93 1.08 8.86
C ASP A 142 -1.48 -0.33 9.01
N ILE A 143 -1.17 -0.95 10.13
CA ILE A 143 -1.56 -2.32 10.43
C ILE A 143 -2.40 -2.31 11.70
N GLY A 144 -3.69 -2.57 11.52
CA GLY A 144 -4.57 -2.86 12.65
C GLY A 144 -4.48 -4.32 13.04
N PHE A 145 -4.60 -4.60 14.33
CA PHE A 145 -4.82 -5.94 14.86
C PHE A 145 -6.23 -5.96 15.46
N GLY A 146 -6.99 -7.03 15.26
CA GLY A 146 -8.40 -7.06 15.66
C GLY A 146 -9.00 -8.46 15.53
N ASP A 147 -10.22 -8.61 16.04
CA ASP A 147 -10.83 -9.93 16.22
C ASP A 147 -10.89 -10.74 14.92
N ALA A 148 -10.45 -11.99 15.04
CA ALA A 148 -10.26 -13.02 14.02
C ALA A 148 -11.56 -13.50 13.34
N ILE A 149 -12.53 -12.60 13.15
CA ILE A 149 -13.83 -12.90 12.56
C ILE A 149 -13.65 -13.01 11.05
N ALA A 150 -13.42 -14.27 10.66
CA ALA A 150 -13.16 -14.79 9.33
C ALA A 150 -11.82 -14.33 8.75
N LYS A 151 -10.90 -15.27 8.51
CA LYS A 151 -9.96 -15.13 7.38
C LYS A 151 -10.84 -14.93 6.14
N PRO A 152 -11.02 -13.71 5.62
CA PRO A 152 -11.83 -13.54 4.43
C PRO A 152 -11.00 -14.18 3.33
N GLY A 153 -11.46 -15.31 2.79
CA GLY A 153 -10.88 -15.88 1.57
C GLY A 153 -11.12 -15.00 0.33
N HIS A 154 -11.52 -13.74 0.53
CA HIS A 154 -11.75 -12.80 -0.54
C HIS A 154 -10.39 -12.28 -1.02
N THR A 155 -10.07 -12.67 -2.24
CA THR A 155 -8.91 -12.16 -2.96
C THR A 155 -9.34 -11.20 -4.05
N ILE A 156 -8.49 -10.24 -4.35
CA ILE A 156 -8.61 -9.35 -5.50
C ILE A 156 -7.34 -9.38 -6.33
N ASP A 157 -7.47 -9.08 -7.62
CA ASP A 157 -6.35 -8.67 -8.45
C ASP A 157 -6.24 -7.16 -8.39
N TYR A 158 -5.41 -6.64 -7.48
CA TYR A 158 -5.19 -5.21 -7.34
C TYR A 158 -4.47 -4.69 -8.60
N PRO A 159 -5.06 -3.72 -9.34
CA PRO A 159 -4.54 -3.30 -10.64
C PRO A 159 -3.26 -2.49 -10.49
N SER A 160 -2.49 -2.42 -11.58
CA SER A 160 -1.35 -1.51 -11.66
C SER A 160 -1.72 -0.19 -12.30
N LEU A 161 -1.10 0.91 -11.84
CA LEU A 161 -1.17 2.24 -12.44
C LEU A 161 -0.50 2.28 -13.83
N LEU A 162 0.44 1.36 -14.08
CA LEU A 162 1.13 1.19 -15.36
C LEU A 162 0.80 -0.18 -15.95
N ASP A 163 1.24 -0.44 -17.17
CA ASP A 163 1.15 -1.78 -17.79
C ASP A 163 2.15 -2.76 -17.15
N LEU A 164 1.95 -3.08 -15.87
CA LEU A 164 2.69 -4.05 -15.07
C LEU A 164 1.72 -5.12 -14.52
N PRO A 165 2.23 -6.27 -14.05
CA PRO A 165 1.38 -7.32 -13.52
C PRO A 165 0.52 -6.85 -12.33
N ALA A 166 -0.75 -7.25 -12.34
CA ALA A 166 -1.65 -7.07 -11.20
C ALA A 166 -1.19 -7.93 -10.00
N SER A 167 -1.69 -7.57 -8.82
CA SER A 167 -1.25 -8.18 -7.55
C SER A 167 -2.40 -8.93 -6.89
N ASN A 168 -2.27 -10.25 -6.79
CA ASN A 168 -3.28 -11.10 -6.19
C ASN A 168 -3.09 -11.14 -4.66
N ILE A 169 -3.99 -10.52 -3.91
CA ILE A 169 -3.87 -10.33 -2.45
C ILE A 169 -5.18 -10.63 -1.73
N LEU A 170 -5.12 -10.81 -0.41
CA LEU A 170 -6.31 -10.80 0.44
C LEU A 170 -6.81 -9.36 0.62
N ALA A 171 -8.13 -9.18 0.55
CA ALA A 171 -8.76 -7.88 0.76
C ALA A 171 -10.10 -8.01 1.48
N TYR A 172 -10.54 -6.95 2.17
CA TYR A 172 -11.92 -6.86 2.65
C TYR A 172 -12.89 -6.88 1.47
N PRO A 173 -14.03 -7.58 1.51
CA PRO A 173 -14.98 -7.51 0.41
C PRO A 173 -15.60 -6.10 0.30
N PRO A 174 -16.11 -5.70 -0.88
CA PRO A 174 -16.71 -4.39 -1.10
C PRO A 174 -17.79 -4.03 -0.07
N THR A 175 -18.60 -5.01 0.35
CA THR A 175 -19.65 -4.83 1.36
C THR A 175 -19.09 -4.37 2.71
N THR A 176 -17.94 -4.89 3.13
CA THR A 176 -17.28 -4.51 4.38
C THR A 176 -16.67 -3.12 4.29
N VAL A 177 -16.02 -2.79 3.17
CA VAL A 177 -15.45 -1.46 2.95
C VAL A 177 -16.54 -0.38 2.93
N ILE A 178 -17.69 -0.66 2.31
CA ILE A 178 -18.85 0.24 2.34
C ILE A 178 -19.35 0.41 3.78
N ALA A 179 -19.50 -0.68 4.54
CA ALA A 179 -19.98 -0.64 5.93
C ALA A 179 -19.06 0.15 6.87
N GLU A 180 -17.74 0.06 6.72
CA GLU A 180 -16.78 0.84 7.52
C GLU A 180 -16.85 2.35 7.24
N LYS A 181 -17.23 2.76 6.03
CA LYS A 181 -17.35 4.18 5.66
C LYS A 181 -18.73 4.78 5.97
N PHE A 182 -19.76 3.95 6.19
CA PHE A 182 -21.13 4.41 6.46
C PHE A 182 -21.27 5.32 7.69
N PRO A 183 -20.64 5.04 8.85
CA PRO A 183 -20.70 5.93 10.02
C PRO A 183 -20.04 7.29 9.75
N THR A 184 -18.94 7.32 8.98
CA THR A 184 -18.19 8.55 8.66
C THR A 184 -18.97 9.46 7.70
N TRP A 185 -19.72 8.89 6.75
CA TRP A 185 -20.51 9.67 5.78
C TRP A 185 -21.77 10.32 6.38
N ARG A 186 -22.31 9.83 7.50
CA ARG A 186 -23.43 10.50 8.19
C ARG A 186 -23.03 11.81 8.87
N VAL A 187 -21.74 12.03 9.16
CA VAL A 187 -21.28 13.23 9.87
C VAL A 187 -21.04 14.42 8.92
N GLN A 188 -20.92 14.20 7.61
CA GLN A 188 -20.69 15.26 6.61
C GLN A 188 -21.97 15.80 5.94
N HIS A 189 -23.15 15.28 6.30
CA HIS A 189 -24.43 15.70 5.73
C HIS A 189 -25.39 16.33 6.75
N HIS A 190 -24.86 17.06 7.74
CA HIS A 190 -25.63 17.96 8.59
C HIS A 190 -24.98 19.34 8.66
#